data_AF-A0A6M7XRK7-F1
#
_entry.id   AF-A0A6M7XRK7-F1
#
_cell.length_a   1.000
_cell.length_b   1.000
_cell.length_c   1.000
_cell.angle_alpha   90.00
_cell.angle_beta   90.00
_cell.angle_gamma   90.00
#
_symmetry.space_group_name_H-M   'P 1'
#
loop_
_entity.id
_entity.type
_entity.pdbx_description
1 polymer ?
#
loop_
_entity_poly.entity_id
_entity_poly.type
_entity_poly.pdbx_seq_one_letter_code
_entity_poly.pdbx_strand_id
1 'polypeptide(L)' 'MKRRISKVRTGFSDHAVEAFRAGDRLALGQALDLKPWEPNPLDVDGPLAPDWARHDGTAWSQAWSASWEVRQQLEDLS' A
#
# COMPACT_ATOMS: atom_id res chain seq x y z
N MET A 1 -26.73 25.11 -5.81
CA MET A 1 -26.24 23.91 -5.09
C MET A 1 -25.31 23.13 -6.01
N LYS A 2 -24.00 23.43 -6.00
CA LYS A 2 -23.01 22.76 -6.86
C LYS A 2 -22.47 21.53 -6.13
N ARG A 3 -22.78 20.34 -6.64
CA ARG A 3 -22.17 19.07 -6.21
C ARG A 3 -20.66 19.19 -6.41
N ARG A 4 -19.88 19.22 -5.32
CA ARG A 4 -18.44 19.01 -5.41
C ARG A 4 -18.26 17.50 -5.58
N ILE A 5 -17.99 17.09 -6.81
CA ILE A 5 -17.54 15.74 -7.10
C ILE A 5 -16.18 15.59 -6.42
N SER A 6 -16.14 14.72 -5.41
CA SER A 6 -14.98 14.34 -4.63
C SER A 6 -13.84 13.94 -5.55
N LYS A 7 -12.68 14.60 -5.42
CA LYS A 7 -11.50 14.33 -6.22
C LYS A 7 -10.85 13.01 -5.77
N VAL A 8 -11.39 11.90 -6.26
CA VAL A 8 -10.65 10.64 -6.41
C VAL A 8 -9.69 10.86 -7.60
N ARG A 9 -8.48 11.39 -7.33
CA ARG A 9 -7.28 11.40 -8.21
C ARG A 9 -6.18 12.31 -7.63
N THR A 10 -5.32 11.72 -6.80
CA THR A 10 -3.92 12.10 -6.53
C THR A 10 -3.32 10.81 -5.94
N GLY A 11 -2.90 9.82 -6.72
CA GLY A 11 -1.74 9.88 -7.61
C GLY A 11 -0.50 9.65 -6.74
N PHE A 12 0.02 8.42 -6.70
CA PHE A 12 1.28 8.14 -6.04
C PHE A 12 2.37 9.08 -6.57
N SER A 13 3.34 9.44 -5.74
CA SER A 13 4.50 10.19 -6.22
C SER A 13 5.27 9.34 -7.22
N ASP A 14 5.93 9.99 -8.20
CA ASP A 14 6.82 9.29 -9.14
C ASP A 14 7.88 8.50 -8.36
N HIS A 15 8.35 9.05 -7.24
CA HIS A 15 9.29 8.37 -6.33
C HIS A 15 8.73 7.07 -5.74
N ALA A 16 7.45 7.01 -5.37
CA ALA A 16 6.83 5.78 -4.89
C ALA A 16 6.74 4.72 -6.00
N VAL A 17 6.40 5.12 -7.22
CA VAL A 17 6.34 4.20 -8.37
C VAL A 17 7.74 3.70 -8.73
N GLU A 18 8.75 4.56 -8.74
CA GLU A 18 10.15 4.18 -8.97
C GLU A 18 10.68 3.25 -7.89
N ALA A 19 10.43 3.54 -6.61
CA ALA A 19 10.82 2.69 -5.50
C ALA A 19 10.15 1.30 -5.57
N PHE A 20 8.87 1.26 -5.96
CA PHE A 20 8.15 0.00 -6.18
C PHE A 20 8.76 -0.81 -7.34
N ARG A 21 9.02 -0.18 -8.50
CA ARG A 21 9.69 -0.82 -9.64
C ARG A 21 11.08 -1.35 -9.30
N ALA A 22 11.83 -0.60 -8.47
CA ALA A 22 13.17 -0.98 -8.04
C ALA A 22 13.18 -2.06 -6.94
N GLY A 23 12.02 -2.39 -6.36
CA GLY A 23 11.94 -3.25 -5.17
C GLY A 23 12.59 -2.64 -3.93
N ASP A 24 12.75 -1.31 -3.88
CA ASP A 24 13.35 -0.62 -2.74
C ASP A 24 12.30 -0.45 -1.63
N ARG A 25 12.30 -1.41 -0.72
CA ARG A 25 11.40 -1.45 0.43
C ARG A 25 11.50 -0.22 1.32
N LEU A 26 12.70 0.29 1.56
CA LEU A 26 12.90 1.42 2.47
C LEU A 26 12.41 2.71 1.82
N ALA A 27 12.82 2.96 0.59
CA ALA A 27 12.39 4.14 -0.16
C ALA A 27 10.87 4.14 -0.36
N LEU A 28 10.27 2.99 -0.68
CA LEU A 28 8.82 2.88 -0.83
C LEU A 28 8.10 3.15 0.49
N GLY A 29 8.59 2.60 1.60
CA GLY A 29 8.02 2.86 2.92
C GLY A 29 8.04 4.34 3.29
N GLN A 30 9.13 5.03 2.98
CA GLN A 30 9.24 6.48 3.17
C GLN A 30 8.33 7.26 2.22
N ALA A 31 8.28 6.89 0.95
CA ALA A 31 7.47 7.56 -0.07
C ALA A 31 5.96 7.45 0.19
N LEU A 32 5.53 6.37 0.83
CA LEU A 32 4.14 6.13 1.23
C LEU A 32 3.84 6.56 2.68
N ASP A 33 4.83 7.11 3.40
CA ASP A 33 4.73 7.47 4.82
C ASP A 33 4.22 6.31 5.70
N LEU A 34 4.70 5.10 5.45
CA LEU A 34 4.30 3.91 6.20
C LEU A 34 4.85 3.95 7.62
N LYS A 35 4.04 3.54 8.58
CA LYS A 35 4.49 3.29 9.93
C LYS A 35 5.43 2.08 9.97
N PRO A 36 6.34 1.98 10.94
CA PRO A 36 7.28 0.85 11.05
C PRO A 36 6.61 -0.52 11.18
N TRP A 37 5.36 -0.56 11.65
CA TRP A 37 4.58 -1.79 11.79
C TRP A 37 3.61 -2.02 10.64
N GLU A 38 3.45 -1.11 9.68
CA GLU A 38 2.53 -1.34 8.56
C GLU A 38 3.16 -2.29 7.53
N PRO A 39 2.39 -3.21 6.95
CA PRO A 39 2.90 -4.08 5.90
C PRO A 39 3.27 -3.26 4.67
N ASN A 40 4.48 -3.46 4.15
CA ASN A 40 4.93 -2.78 2.95
C ASN A 40 4.27 -3.42 1.72
N PRO A 41 3.77 -2.64 0.74
CA PRO A 41 3.17 -3.19 -0.49
C PRO A 41 4.05 -4.19 -1.25
N LEU A 42 5.38 -4.11 -1.14
CA LEU A 42 6.29 -5.09 -1.75
C LEU A 42 6.23 -6.48 -1.10
N ASP A 43 5.80 -6.58 0.17
CA ASP A 43 5.71 -7.84 0.91
C ASP A 43 4.35 -8.50 0.81
N VAL A 44 3.34 -7.79 0.31
CA VAL A 44 1.96 -8.26 0.29
C VAL A 44 1.71 -9.00 -1.02
N ASP A 45 1.56 -10.32 -0.96
CA ASP A 45 1.45 -11.22 -2.12
C ASP A 45 0.01 -11.62 -2.47
N GLY A 46 -0.97 -11.11 -1.74
CA GLY A 46 -2.38 -11.34 -2.02
C GLY A 46 -3.33 -10.56 -1.10
N PRO A 47 -4.65 -10.68 -1.32
CA PRO A 47 -5.66 -9.87 -0.62
C PRO A 47 -5.82 -10.20 0.86
N LEU A 48 -5.35 -11.38 1.29
CA LEU A 48 -5.49 -11.87 2.65
C LEU A 48 -4.12 -12.01 3.32
N ALA A 49 -4.04 -11.62 4.58
CA ALA A 49 -2.84 -11.84 5.39
C ALA A 49 -2.46 -13.33 5.46
N PRO A 50 -1.17 -13.65 5.68
CA PRO A 50 -0.72 -15.03 5.88
C PRO A 50 -1.49 -15.71 7.02
N ASP A 51 -1.71 -17.02 6.92
CA ASP A 51 -2.55 -17.76 7.87
C ASP A 51 -2.08 -17.63 9.33
N TRP A 52 -0.75 -17.52 9.55
CA TRP A 52 -0.18 -17.33 10.88
C TRP A 52 -0.57 -15.99 11.53
N ALA A 53 -0.89 -14.97 10.74
CA ALA A 53 -1.22 -13.62 11.21
C ALA A 53 -2.71 -13.28 11.08
N ARG A 54 -3.43 -14.01 10.21
CA ARG A 54 -4.82 -13.70 9.82
C ARG A 54 -5.78 -13.69 11.00
N HIS A 55 -5.51 -14.50 12.02
CA HIS A 55 -6.41 -14.68 13.16
C HIS A 55 -5.98 -13.90 14.41
N ASP A 56 -4.80 -13.27 14.40
CA ASP A 56 -4.25 -12.59 15.57
C ASP A 56 -4.92 -11.23 15.81
N GLY A 57 -5.63 -10.68 14.81
CA GLY A 57 -6.35 -9.42 14.92
C GLY A 57 -5.46 -8.20 15.16
N THR A 58 -4.15 -8.32 14.96
CA THR A 58 -3.17 -7.24 15.14
C THR A 58 -3.41 -6.09 14.15
N ALA A 59 -2.99 -4.88 14.51
CA ALA A 59 -3.03 -3.74 13.61
C ALA A 59 -2.30 -4.01 12.27
N TRP A 60 -1.20 -4.77 12.30
CA TRP A 60 -0.51 -5.23 11.10
C TRP A 60 -1.42 -6.08 10.19
N SER A 61 -2.08 -7.10 10.75
CA SER A 61 -2.99 -7.98 9.98
C SER A 61 -4.20 -7.23 9.42
N GLN A 62 -4.70 -6.22 10.13
CA GLN A 62 -5.81 -5.38 9.70
C GLN A 62 -5.41 -4.43 8.55
N ALA A 63 -4.15 -3.99 8.51
CA ALA A 63 -3.63 -3.12 7.45
C ALA A 63 -3.28 -3.87 6.15
N TRP A 64 -3.23 -5.22 6.19
CA TRP A 64 -2.80 -6.04 5.06
C TRP A 64 -3.60 -5.78 3.77
N SER A 65 -4.92 -5.82 3.84
CA SER A 65 -5.77 -5.63 2.66
C SER A 65 -5.62 -4.23 2.06
N ALA A 66 -5.39 -3.19 2.88
CA ALA A 66 -5.11 -1.85 2.38
C ALA A 66 -3.75 -1.80 1.65
N SER A 67 -2.72 -2.44 2.19
CA SER A 67 -1.42 -2.54 1.52
C SER A 67 -1.49 -3.36 0.22
N TRP A 68 -2.38 -4.36 0.12
CA TRP A 68 -2.66 -5.07 -1.12
C TRP A 68 -3.30 -4.15 -2.18
N GLU A 69 -4.27 -3.33 -1.80
CA GLU A 69 -4.88 -2.35 -2.71
C GLU A 69 -3.84 -1.35 -3.23
N VAL A 70 -2.95 -0.87 -2.36
CA VAL A 70 -1.84 0.01 -2.74
C VAL A 70 -0.91 -0.69 -3.73
N ARG A 71 -0.57 -1.95 -3.50
CA ARG A 71 0.25 -2.75 -4.42
C ARG A 71 -0.39 -2.82 -5.81
N GLN A 72 -1.67 -3.17 -5.89
CA GLN A 72 -2.37 -3.27 -7.18
C GLN A 72 -2.35 -1.95 -7.95
N GLN A 73 -2.57 -0.83 -7.25
CA GLN A 73 -2.51 0.48 -7.89
C GLN A 73 -1.10 0.86 -8.33
N LEU A 74 -0.05 0.45 -7.60
CA LEU A 74 1.34 0.66 -8.01
C LEU A 74 1.73 -0.24 -9.20
N GLU A 75 1.23 -1.48 -9.25
CA GLU A 75 1.40 -2.39 -10.39
C GLU A 75 0.77 -1.83 -11.66
N ASP A 76 -0.44 -1.25 -11.57
CA ASP A 76 -1.12 -0.59 -12.70
C ASP A 76 -0.36 0.65 -13.24
N LEU A 77 0.54 1.23 -12.44
CA LEU A 77 1.34 2.41 -12.79
C LEU A 77 2.79 2.07 -13.15
N SER A 78 3.23 0.84 -12.87
CA SER A 78 4.60 0.35 -13.07
C SER A 78 4.83 -0.21 -14.47
#